data_AF-A0A422LT47-F1
#
_entry.id   AF-A0A422LT47-F1
#
_cell.length_a   1.000
_cell.length_b   1.000
_cell.length_c   1.000
_cell.angle_alpha   90.00
_cell.angle_beta   90.00
_cell.angle_gamma   90.00
#
_symmetry.space_group_name_H-M   'P 1'
#
loop_
_entity.id
_entity.type
_entity.pdbx_description
1 polymer ?
#
loop_
_entity_poly.entity_id
_entity_poly.type
_entity_poly.pdbx_seq_one_letter_code
_entity_poly.pdbx_strand_id
1 'polypeptide(L)'
;MAYLNKKDYLYTDNDPKASKEDTLSLLDRVTEQNELLKNIKKEFPLNEDLNIGGTKLAINVFNEIDNKKYDYNLSLNNLENIDFKRVATGNNNYRIVFSVISEEDKKTLIPNVETIYDAKKKLLDLLLEINKFSDFMLKNDKRKELVDELTNLSKDKDINNKIFNFRFISSKDGNNEFLRSVVTQNRYKTYDNPIILYISLILIHNLSNDIDKDFYLNSMHVSDSKLNASFLEKSGTKIDEGVIVTTGLIVSNSELGDGAAKFNAVYKVENKDGKKVTVMRDELATINHGNNPDTIKGKLKGLGNLEQNRKDTILAVKEIKWSKEVTEKDVLKLMTLISHVRNIPSKLKDSMTKSIDQIDLTKQAYNVLEIFDKLDGFLEKEDPDITLILESKFNKWLIKF
;
A
#
# COMPACT_ATOMS: atom_id res chain seq x y z
N MET A 1 5.40 16.03 9.88
CA MET A 1 4.13 15.73 9.17
C MET A 1 3.05 15.35 10.17
N ALA A 2 2.53 16.31 10.94
CA ALA A 2 1.63 16.04 12.08
C ALA A 2 0.14 15.91 11.73
N TYR A 3 -0.20 15.91 10.44
CA TYR A 3 -1.59 15.96 9.96
C TYR A 3 -2.11 14.62 9.45
N LEU A 4 -1.24 13.60 9.36
CA LEU A 4 -1.54 12.30 8.79
C LEU A 4 -1.68 11.30 9.94
N ASN A 5 -2.90 10.82 10.16
CA ASN A 5 -3.12 9.77 11.15
C ASN A 5 -2.57 8.47 10.55
N LYS A 6 -1.58 7.90 11.23
CA LYS A 6 -1.02 6.60 10.91
C LYS A 6 -1.15 5.74 12.14
N LYS A 7 -1.59 4.52 11.93
CA LYS A 7 -1.76 3.55 13.00
C LYS A 7 -1.16 2.23 12.58
N ASP A 8 -0.54 1.61 13.57
CA ASP A 8 0.04 0.30 13.45
C ASP A 8 -0.72 -0.65 14.36
N TYR A 9 -0.93 -1.85 13.87
CA TYR A 9 -1.41 -2.99 14.62
C TYR A 9 -0.41 -4.13 14.42
N LEU A 10 -0.12 -4.82 15.52
CA LEU A 10 0.71 -6.02 15.55
C LEU A 10 0.01 -7.06 16.41
N TYR A 11 -0.06 -8.28 15.90
CA TYR A 11 -0.76 -9.38 16.57
C TYR A 11 -0.11 -9.80 17.89
N THR A 12 -0.94 -10.19 18.85
CA THR A 12 -0.54 -11.00 20.01
C THR A 12 -1.40 -12.26 20.12
N ASP A 13 -0.86 -13.34 20.68
CA ASP A 13 -1.45 -14.70 20.63
C ASP A 13 -2.89 -14.83 21.18
N ASN A 14 -3.36 -13.83 21.93
CA ASN A 14 -4.70 -13.79 22.52
C ASN A 14 -5.63 -12.74 21.90
N ASP A 15 -5.22 -12.08 20.82
CA ASP A 15 -6.05 -11.02 20.25
C ASP A 15 -7.35 -11.59 19.67
N PRO A 16 -8.50 -10.98 20.00
CA PRO A 16 -9.81 -11.52 19.66
C PRO A 16 -10.12 -11.48 18.16
N LYS A 17 -10.97 -12.41 17.76
CA LYS A 17 -11.59 -12.45 16.42
C LYS A 17 -12.71 -11.40 16.36
N ALA A 18 -12.89 -10.78 15.20
CA ALA A 18 -13.98 -9.85 14.92
C ALA A 18 -15.29 -10.59 14.70
N SER A 19 -16.40 -10.02 15.17
CA SER A 19 -17.71 -10.52 14.79
C SER A 19 -18.05 -10.17 13.34
N LYS A 20 -19.13 -10.74 12.84
CA LYS A 20 -19.76 -10.36 11.58
C LYS A 20 -20.06 -8.86 11.54
N GLU A 21 -20.66 -8.31 12.60
CA GLU A 21 -21.00 -6.88 12.70
C GLU A 21 -19.76 -6.00 12.71
N ASP A 22 -18.74 -6.37 13.48
CA ASP A 22 -17.45 -5.67 13.49
C ASP A 22 -16.89 -5.56 12.06
N THR A 23 -16.96 -6.66 11.30
CA THR A 23 -16.44 -6.74 9.92
C THR A 23 -17.29 -5.94 8.93
N LEU A 24 -18.62 -6.01 9.05
CA LEU A 24 -19.54 -5.25 8.19
C LEU A 24 -19.43 -3.74 8.41
N SER A 25 -19.06 -3.30 9.62
CA SER A 25 -18.86 -1.88 9.95
C SER A 25 -17.83 -1.20 9.05
N LEU A 26 -16.87 -1.94 8.49
CA LEU A 26 -15.90 -1.42 7.52
C LEU A 26 -16.59 -0.84 6.28
N LEU A 27 -17.67 -1.48 5.81
CA LEU A 27 -18.39 -1.04 4.62
C LEU A 27 -19.33 0.13 4.90
N ASP A 28 -19.82 0.28 6.13
CA ASP A 28 -20.70 1.39 6.53
C ASP A 28 -19.98 2.75 6.48
N ARG A 29 -18.64 2.74 6.48
CA ARG A 29 -17.80 3.92 6.32
C ARG A 29 -17.77 4.46 4.89
N VAL A 30 -18.28 3.71 3.92
CA VAL A 30 -18.30 4.11 2.51
C VAL A 30 -19.70 4.59 2.19
N THR A 31 -19.91 5.91 2.13
CA THR A 31 -21.25 6.50 2.00
C THR A 31 -21.65 6.80 0.55
N GLU A 32 -20.69 6.89 -0.37
CA GLU A 32 -20.92 7.42 -1.72
C GLU A 32 -20.91 6.33 -2.82
N GLN A 33 -20.67 5.07 -2.46
CA GLN A 33 -20.41 3.99 -3.42
C GLN A 33 -21.46 2.86 -3.39
N ASN A 34 -22.75 3.19 -3.20
CA ASN A 34 -23.83 2.23 -2.93
C ASN A 34 -23.90 1.01 -3.87
N GLU A 35 -23.84 1.21 -5.19
CA GLU A 35 -23.86 0.08 -6.13
C GLU A 35 -22.60 -0.78 -6.04
N LEU A 36 -21.43 -0.17 -5.81
CA LEU A 36 -20.19 -0.93 -5.63
C LEU A 36 -20.31 -1.77 -4.37
N LEU A 37 -20.74 -1.19 -3.25
CA LEU A 37 -20.92 -1.92 -1.99
C LEU A 37 -21.92 -3.06 -2.12
N LYS A 38 -23.01 -2.85 -2.86
CA LYS A 38 -23.98 -3.92 -3.17
C LYS A 38 -23.31 -5.07 -3.92
N ASN A 39 -22.48 -4.77 -4.92
CA ASN A 39 -21.74 -5.78 -5.67
C ASN A 39 -20.69 -6.48 -4.81
N ILE A 40 -19.95 -5.75 -3.97
CA ILE A 40 -18.97 -6.32 -3.04
C ILE A 40 -19.65 -7.27 -2.05
N LYS A 41 -20.75 -6.88 -1.41
CA LYS A 41 -21.51 -7.74 -0.48
C LYS A 41 -22.07 -8.99 -1.17
N LYS A 42 -22.37 -8.92 -2.47
CA LYS A 42 -22.86 -10.07 -3.25
C LYS A 42 -21.73 -11.04 -3.61
N GLU A 43 -20.59 -10.54 -4.05
CA GLU A 43 -19.45 -11.37 -4.50
C GLU A 43 -18.61 -11.90 -3.33
N PHE A 44 -18.58 -11.15 -2.22
CA PHE A 44 -17.90 -11.51 -0.97
C PHE A 44 -18.91 -11.50 0.17
N PRO A 45 -19.81 -12.50 0.24
CA PRO A 45 -20.77 -12.60 1.33
C PRO A 45 -20.07 -12.98 2.63
N LEU A 46 -20.49 -12.36 3.73
CA LEU A 46 -20.10 -12.75 5.08
C LEU A 46 -21.36 -13.08 5.88
N ASN A 47 -21.51 -14.34 6.26
CA ASN A 47 -22.70 -14.83 6.95
C ASN A 47 -22.45 -15.12 8.44
N GLU A 48 -21.19 -15.23 8.83
CA GLU A 48 -20.72 -15.67 10.15
C GLU A 48 -19.58 -14.79 10.67
N ASP A 49 -19.12 -15.06 11.89
CA ASP A 49 -17.97 -14.38 12.49
C ASP A 49 -16.66 -14.79 11.81
N LEU A 50 -15.67 -13.90 11.82
CA LEU A 50 -14.40 -14.19 11.16
C LEU A 50 -13.59 -15.22 11.94
N ASN A 51 -13.09 -16.23 11.23
CA ASN A 51 -12.12 -17.20 11.78
C ASN A 51 -10.66 -16.71 11.68
N ILE A 52 -10.39 -15.46 12.09
CA ILE A 52 -9.05 -14.86 11.95
C ILE A 52 -8.67 -14.13 13.24
N GLY A 53 -7.61 -14.60 13.90
CA GLY A 53 -7.09 -13.96 15.12
C GLY A 53 -6.65 -12.51 14.89
N GLY A 54 -6.87 -11.63 15.87
CA GLY A 54 -6.41 -10.24 15.80
C GLY A 54 -7.32 -9.25 15.09
N THR A 55 -8.33 -9.74 14.38
CA THR A 55 -9.14 -8.91 13.49
C THR A 55 -9.97 -7.86 14.22
N LYS A 56 -10.44 -8.14 15.44
CA LYS A 56 -11.24 -7.16 16.19
C LYS A 56 -10.45 -5.92 16.57
N LEU A 57 -9.24 -6.10 17.11
CA LEU A 57 -8.37 -4.99 17.48
C LEU A 57 -7.90 -4.23 16.24
N ALA A 58 -7.58 -4.93 15.17
CA ALA A 58 -7.18 -4.31 13.92
C ALA A 58 -8.30 -3.45 13.30
N ILE A 59 -9.54 -3.93 13.28
CA ILE A 59 -10.68 -3.15 12.81
C ILE A 59 -10.88 -1.91 13.69
N ASN A 60 -10.73 -2.02 15.02
CA ASN A 60 -10.79 -0.86 15.91
C ASN A 60 -9.69 0.16 15.58
N VAL A 61 -8.44 -0.30 15.40
CA VAL A 61 -7.31 0.55 14.99
C VAL A 61 -7.55 1.21 13.63
N PHE A 62 -8.09 0.47 12.67
CA PHE A 62 -8.52 1.01 11.38
C PHE A 62 -9.58 2.09 11.59
N ASN A 63 -10.51 1.84 12.50
CA ASN A 63 -11.63 2.73 12.73
C ASN A 63 -11.24 4.07 13.38
N GLU A 64 -10.13 4.11 14.10
CA GLU A 64 -9.53 5.34 14.65
C GLU A 64 -9.01 6.31 13.57
N ILE A 65 -8.86 5.87 12.31
CA ILE A 65 -8.57 6.74 11.18
C ILE A 65 -9.88 7.38 10.70
N ASP A 66 -10.34 8.41 11.38
CA ASP A 66 -11.67 9.02 11.22
C ASP A 66 -11.68 10.34 10.44
N ASN A 67 -10.58 10.65 9.73
CA ASN A 67 -10.49 11.88 8.94
C ASN A 67 -11.66 11.99 7.95
N LYS A 68 -12.35 13.14 7.98
CA LYS A 68 -13.42 13.45 7.04
C LYS A 68 -12.81 13.66 5.65
N LYS A 69 -13.26 12.88 4.68
CA LYS A 69 -12.91 13.00 3.26
C LYS A 69 -14.14 13.44 2.48
N TYR A 70 -13.93 14.27 1.47
CA TYR A 70 -14.98 14.72 0.58
C TYR A 70 -14.37 15.22 -0.73
N ASP A 71 -15.17 15.17 -1.79
CA ASP A 71 -14.74 15.50 -3.14
C ASP A 71 -15.59 16.65 -3.70
N TYR A 72 -14.97 17.58 -4.42
CA TYR A 72 -15.66 18.62 -5.19
C TYR A 72 -15.23 18.58 -6.66
N ASN A 73 -16.19 18.78 -7.57
CA ASN A 73 -15.89 19.05 -8.96
C ASN A 73 -15.56 20.54 -9.11
N LEU A 74 -14.28 20.86 -9.30
CA LEU A 74 -13.78 22.23 -9.34
C LEU A 74 -12.97 22.49 -10.61
N SER A 75 -12.97 23.73 -11.04
CA SER A 75 -12.15 24.31 -12.09
C SER A 75 -11.09 25.24 -11.50
N LEU A 76 -10.22 25.82 -12.33
CA LEU A 76 -9.26 26.83 -11.88
C LEU A 76 -9.97 28.11 -11.37
N ASN A 77 -11.16 28.43 -11.89
CA ASN A 77 -11.97 29.58 -11.45
C ASN A 77 -12.47 29.45 -10.01
N ASN A 78 -12.47 28.24 -9.46
CA ASN A 78 -12.84 27.99 -8.08
C ASN A 78 -11.71 28.29 -7.10
N LEU A 79 -10.49 28.56 -7.57
CA LEU A 79 -9.32 28.71 -6.71
C LEU A 79 -8.93 30.18 -6.59
N GLU A 80 -8.94 30.71 -5.37
CA GLU A 80 -8.49 32.07 -5.05
C GLU A 80 -7.28 32.07 -4.13
N ASN A 81 -6.55 33.20 -4.12
CA ASN A 81 -5.41 33.43 -3.22
C ASN A 81 -4.34 32.33 -3.31
N ILE A 82 -4.06 31.86 -4.53
CA ILE A 82 -3.05 30.83 -4.78
C ILE A 82 -1.66 31.39 -4.41
N ASP A 83 -0.96 30.73 -3.49
CA ASP A 83 0.43 31.03 -3.12
C ASP A 83 1.21 29.73 -2.85
N PHE A 84 2.53 29.83 -2.71
CA PHE A 84 3.42 28.74 -2.34
C PHE A 84 4.06 28.97 -0.97
N LYS A 85 3.78 28.05 -0.04
CA LYS A 85 4.31 28.06 1.32
C LYS A 85 5.46 27.08 1.45
N ARG A 86 6.62 27.56 1.93
CA ARG A 86 7.77 26.71 2.21
C ARG A 86 7.51 25.81 3.42
N VAL A 87 7.90 24.55 3.35
CA VAL A 87 7.78 23.59 4.46
C VAL A 87 9.14 23.04 4.88
N ALA A 88 9.38 22.98 6.18
CA ALA A 88 10.68 22.60 6.75
C ALA A 88 11.03 21.11 6.56
N THR A 89 10.02 20.25 6.35
CA THR A 89 10.20 18.79 6.23
C THR A 89 9.26 18.20 5.17
N GLY A 90 9.77 17.39 4.24
CA GLY A 90 8.99 16.64 3.25
C GLY A 90 9.66 16.56 1.86
N ASN A 91 9.21 15.61 1.02
CA ASN A 91 9.51 15.66 -0.41
C ASN A 91 8.70 16.81 -1.02
N ASN A 92 9.37 17.71 -1.75
CA ASN A 92 8.89 19.04 -2.20
C ASN A 92 8.88 20.11 -1.11
N ASN A 93 9.86 21.01 -1.14
CA ASN A 93 10.06 22.11 -0.18
C ASN A 93 8.93 23.16 -0.13
N TYR A 94 7.93 23.06 -1.00
CA TYR A 94 6.82 24.00 -1.11
C TYR A 94 5.49 23.26 -1.27
N ARG A 95 4.45 23.78 -0.62
CA ARG A 95 3.04 23.43 -0.81
C ARG A 95 2.32 24.58 -1.50
N ILE A 96 1.29 24.27 -2.28
CA ILE A 96 0.35 25.30 -2.74
C ILE A 96 -0.67 25.53 -1.62
N VAL A 97 -0.99 26.80 -1.39
CA VAL A 97 -2.06 27.25 -0.49
C VAL A 97 -3.06 28.03 -1.32
N PHE A 98 -4.36 27.80 -1.13
CA PHE A 98 -5.42 28.50 -1.86
C PHE A 98 -6.73 28.45 -1.06
N SER A 99 -7.75 29.19 -1.51
CA SER A 99 -9.13 29.07 -1.02
C SER A 99 -10.03 28.58 -2.14
N VAL A 100 -11.02 27.75 -1.79
CA VAL A 100 -12.07 27.32 -2.72
C VAL A 100 -13.24 28.27 -2.63
N ILE A 101 -13.70 28.76 -3.78
CA ILE A 101 -14.86 29.64 -3.91
C ILE A 101 -15.95 29.03 -4.81
N SER A 102 -17.19 29.40 -4.54
CA SER A 102 -18.34 29.13 -5.39
C SER A 102 -18.26 29.95 -6.69
N GLU A 103 -18.57 29.35 -7.84
CA GLU A 103 -18.58 30.10 -9.10
C GLU A 103 -19.77 31.08 -9.17
N GLU A 104 -20.92 30.71 -8.60
CA GLU A 104 -22.18 31.46 -8.72
C GLU A 104 -22.16 32.77 -7.95
N ASP A 105 -21.71 32.73 -6.69
CA ASP A 105 -21.80 33.85 -5.76
C ASP A 105 -20.45 34.32 -5.20
N LYS A 106 -19.34 33.72 -5.68
CA LYS A 106 -17.96 34.04 -5.28
C LYS A 106 -17.71 33.97 -3.76
N LYS A 107 -18.55 33.25 -3.03
CA LYS A 107 -18.32 33.01 -1.60
C LYS A 107 -17.26 31.95 -1.38
N THR A 108 -16.41 32.16 -0.39
CA THR A 108 -15.46 31.16 0.08
C THR A 108 -16.20 29.95 0.66
N LEU A 109 -15.97 28.78 0.05
CA LEU A 109 -16.46 27.49 0.50
C LEU A 109 -15.47 26.84 1.47
N ILE A 110 -14.17 26.90 1.13
CA ILE A 110 -13.10 26.28 1.93
C ILE A 110 -11.91 27.26 1.99
N PRO A 111 -11.62 27.86 3.15
CA PRO A 111 -10.50 28.78 3.28
C PRO A 111 -9.17 28.02 3.48
N ASN A 112 -8.07 28.62 3.02
CA ASN A 112 -6.69 28.26 3.39
C ASN A 112 -6.33 26.76 3.24
N VAL A 113 -6.78 26.13 2.15
CA VAL A 113 -6.44 24.76 1.82
C VAL A 113 -4.95 24.65 1.51
N GLU A 114 -4.26 23.68 2.12
CA GLU A 114 -2.88 23.34 1.72
C GLU A 114 -2.82 22.01 0.94
N THR A 115 -1.96 21.94 -0.07
CA THR A 115 -1.69 20.67 -0.76
C THR A 115 -0.83 19.73 0.09
N ILE A 116 -1.20 18.45 0.13
CA ILE A 116 -0.40 17.36 0.72
C ILE A 116 -0.20 16.23 -0.30
N TYR A 117 0.63 15.24 0.05
CA TYR A 117 0.98 14.11 -0.84
C TYR A 117 1.47 14.56 -2.22
N ASP A 118 0.92 14.01 -3.29
CA ASP A 118 1.20 14.36 -4.69
C ASP A 118 0.22 15.42 -5.24
N ALA A 119 -0.66 15.99 -4.41
CA ALA A 119 -1.69 16.94 -4.85
C ALA A 119 -1.10 18.17 -5.53
N LYS A 120 0.00 18.72 -5.02
CA LYS A 120 0.71 19.85 -5.66
C LYS A 120 1.05 19.53 -7.12
N LYS A 121 1.70 18.38 -7.31
CA LYS A 121 2.12 17.92 -8.63
C LYS A 121 0.91 17.70 -9.52
N LYS A 122 -0.09 16.97 -9.05
CA LYS A 122 -1.30 16.66 -9.82
C LYS A 122 -2.10 17.90 -10.19
N LEU A 123 -2.25 18.85 -9.27
CA LEU A 123 -2.91 20.13 -9.53
C LEU A 123 -2.19 20.88 -10.66
N LEU A 124 -0.87 21.05 -10.54
CA LEU A 124 -0.09 21.79 -11.54
C LEU A 124 0.02 21.05 -12.88
N ASP A 125 0.13 19.73 -12.88
CA ASP A 125 0.23 18.92 -14.10
C ASP A 125 -1.13 18.81 -14.81
N LEU A 126 -2.24 18.56 -14.10
CA LEU A 126 -3.55 18.35 -14.72
C LEU A 126 -4.21 19.64 -15.20
N LEU A 127 -4.11 20.72 -14.41
CA LEU A 127 -4.76 21.97 -14.78
C LEU A 127 -3.93 22.76 -15.80
N LEU A 128 -2.60 22.74 -15.67
CA LEU A 128 -1.71 23.71 -16.34
C LEU A 128 -0.48 23.10 -17.02
N GLU A 129 -0.14 21.84 -16.77
CA GLU A 129 1.07 21.17 -17.29
C GLU A 129 2.41 21.83 -16.88
N ILE A 130 2.44 22.57 -15.76
CA ILE A 130 3.60 23.39 -15.36
C ILE A 130 4.35 22.92 -14.11
N ASN A 131 4.17 21.69 -13.62
CA ASN A 131 4.82 21.30 -12.34
C ASN A 131 6.34 21.47 -12.39
N LYS A 132 6.99 21.02 -13.47
CA LYS A 132 8.46 21.15 -13.63
C LYS A 132 8.92 22.62 -13.68
N PHE A 133 8.17 23.46 -14.39
CA PHE A 133 8.43 24.90 -14.45
C PHE A 133 8.28 25.55 -13.07
N SER A 134 7.21 25.20 -12.34
CA SER A 134 6.95 25.67 -10.98
C SER A 134 8.07 25.27 -10.03
N ASP A 135 8.52 24.01 -10.08
CA ASP A 135 9.65 23.51 -9.28
C ASP A 135 10.95 24.28 -9.59
N PHE A 136 11.20 24.57 -10.87
CA PHE A 136 12.34 25.41 -11.29
C PHE A 136 12.23 26.84 -10.72
N MET A 137 11.08 27.50 -10.85
CA MET A 137 10.87 28.86 -10.36
C MET A 137 11.05 28.94 -8.84
N LEU A 138 10.46 28.02 -8.10
CA LEU A 138 10.56 27.97 -6.63
C LEU A 138 11.99 27.68 -6.15
N LYS A 139 12.75 26.86 -6.88
CA LYS A 139 14.16 26.59 -6.56
C LYS A 139 15.06 27.83 -6.75
N ASN A 140 14.67 28.76 -7.62
CA ASN A 140 15.42 29.97 -7.95
C ASN A 140 14.83 31.23 -7.29
N ASP A 141 14.07 31.08 -6.20
CA ASP A 141 13.43 32.18 -5.46
C ASP A 141 12.49 33.06 -6.30
N LYS A 142 11.94 32.52 -7.39
CA LYS A 142 11.01 33.20 -8.32
C LYS A 142 9.53 32.95 -7.98
N ARG A 143 9.21 32.94 -6.68
CA ARG A 143 7.85 32.63 -6.19
C ARG A 143 6.83 33.65 -6.68
N LYS A 144 7.15 34.94 -6.59
CA LYS A 144 6.20 36.01 -6.93
C LYS A 144 5.84 35.95 -8.40
N GLU A 145 6.84 35.79 -9.26
CA GLU A 145 6.66 35.67 -10.70
C GLU A 145 5.83 34.43 -11.07
N LEU A 146 6.01 33.31 -10.36
CA LEU A 146 5.17 32.12 -10.55
C LEU A 146 3.70 32.37 -10.18
N VAL A 147 3.43 33.06 -9.06
CA VAL A 147 2.07 33.41 -8.63
C VAL A 147 1.40 34.38 -9.60
N ASP A 148 2.14 35.38 -10.07
CA ASP A 148 1.65 36.33 -11.07
C ASP A 148 1.28 35.62 -12.39
N GLU A 149 2.10 34.67 -12.83
CA GLU A 149 1.83 33.85 -14.02
C GLU A 149 0.59 32.96 -13.84
N LEU A 150 0.46 32.28 -12.70
CA LEU A 150 -0.73 31.49 -12.37
C LEU A 150 -2.01 32.33 -12.41
N THR A 151 -1.95 33.56 -11.90
CA THR A 151 -3.07 34.51 -11.89
C THR A 151 -3.44 35.00 -13.29
N ASN A 152 -2.48 35.03 -14.21
CA ASN A 152 -2.74 35.37 -15.61
C ASN A 152 -3.33 34.18 -16.37
N LEU A 153 -2.78 32.98 -16.18
CA LEU A 153 -3.33 31.74 -16.75
C LEU A 153 -4.76 31.47 -16.27
N SER A 154 -5.06 31.80 -15.02
CA SER A 154 -6.41 31.71 -14.46
C SER A 154 -7.40 32.73 -15.01
N LYS A 155 -7.04 33.55 -16.01
CA LYS A 155 -7.97 34.41 -16.75
C LYS A 155 -8.28 33.87 -18.14
N ASP A 156 -7.54 32.86 -18.60
CA ASP A 156 -7.75 32.23 -19.89
C ASP A 156 -8.96 31.29 -19.83
N LYS A 157 -9.96 31.55 -20.68
CA LYS A 157 -11.22 30.81 -20.68
C LYS A 157 -11.07 29.34 -21.05
N ASP A 158 -10.13 29.00 -21.93
CA ASP A 158 -9.95 27.63 -22.42
C ASP A 158 -9.25 26.77 -21.37
N ILE A 159 -8.38 27.37 -20.57
CA ILE A 159 -7.73 26.73 -19.42
C ILE A 159 -8.73 26.58 -18.26
N ASN A 160 -9.49 27.63 -17.97
CA ASN A 160 -10.36 27.71 -16.80
C ASN A 160 -11.58 26.80 -16.83
N ASN A 161 -12.07 26.38 -17.99
CA ASN A 161 -13.30 25.58 -18.09
C ASN A 161 -13.08 24.08 -17.80
N LYS A 162 -11.83 23.64 -17.59
CA LYS A 162 -11.53 22.24 -17.27
C LYS A 162 -11.92 21.93 -15.83
N ILE A 163 -12.89 21.03 -15.67
CA ILE A 163 -13.37 20.57 -14.37
C ILE A 163 -12.67 19.26 -13.98
N PHE A 164 -12.12 19.22 -12.77
CA PHE A 164 -11.52 18.04 -12.18
C PHE A 164 -12.18 17.73 -10.84
N ASN A 165 -12.05 16.48 -10.39
CA ASN A 165 -12.43 16.12 -9.03
C ASN A 165 -11.25 16.41 -8.09
N PHE A 166 -11.47 17.36 -7.18
CA PHE A 166 -10.58 17.74 -6.11
C PHE A 166 -10.96 16.98 -4.85
N ARG A 167 -10.01 16.18 -4.35
CA ARG A 167 -10.21 15.32 -3.18
C ARG A 167 -9.61 15.96 -1.96
N PHE A 168 -10.45 16.25 -0.98
CA PHE A 168 -10.06 16.93 0.26
C PHE A 168 -10.04 15.96 1.44
N ILE A 169 -9.34 16.40 2.49
CA ILE A 169 -9.32 15.74 3.78
C ILE A 169 -9.17 16.79 4.88
N SER A 170 -10.04 16.70 5.89
CA SER A 170 -9.96 17.54 7.08
C SER A 170 -8.96 16.94 8.09
N SER A 171 -8.22 17.80 8.78
CA SER A 171 -7.47 17.40 9.96
C SER A 171 -8.41 16.86 11.05
N LYS A 172 -7.88 16.06 11.97
CA LYS A 172 -8.67 15.44 13.05
C LYS A 172 -9.39 16.45 13.93
N ASP A 173 -8.76 17.59 14.19
CA ASP A 173 -9.33 18.70 14.95
C ASP A 173 -10.31 19.56 14.14
N GLY A 174 -10.50 19.27 12.84
CA GLY A 174 -11.40 19.99 11.94
C GLY A 174 -10.95 21.40 11.55
N ASN A 175 -9.77 21.82 12.01
CA ASN A 175 -9.31 23.20 11.85
C ASN A 175 -8.54 23.46 10.56
N ASN A 176 -8.03 22.42 9.91
CA ASN A 176 -7.22 22.54 8.70
C ASN A 176 -7.77 21.65 7.60
N GLU A 177 -7.84 22.19 6.40
CA GLU A 177 -8.30 21.50 5.20
C GLU A 177 -7.14 21.28 4.25
N PHE A 178 -7.04 20.06 3.71
CA PHE A 178 -5.95 19.69 2.83
C PHE A 178 -6.48 19.13 1.51
N LEU A 179 -5.86 19.56 0.42
CA LEU A 179 -6.03 18.91 -0.88
C LEU A 179 -5.09 17.69 -0.93
N ARG A 180 -5.65 16.48 -1.00
CA ARG A 180 -4.89 15.22 -1.02
C ARG A 180 -4.62 14.69 -2.42
N SER A 181 -5.46 15.01 -3.41
CA SER A 181 -5.23 14.67 -4.83
C SER A 181 -6.20 15.44 -5.74
N VAL A 182 -5.84 15.56 -7.02
CA VAL A 182 -6.73 15.99 -8.11
C VAL A 182 -6.83 14.84 -9.13
N VAL A 183 -8.01 14.52 -9.62
CA VAL A 183 -8.24 13.46 -10.63
C VAL A 183 -9.24 13.90 -11.69
N THR A 184 -9.22 13.23 -12.84
CA THR A 184 -10.23 13.42 -13.90
C THR A 184 -11.60 12.90 -13.45
N GLN A 185 -12.69 13.57 -13.86
CA GLN A 185 -14.06 13.26 -13.39
C GLN A 185 -14.51 11.83 -13.74
N ASN A 186 -14.05 11.28 -14.87
CA ASN A 186 -14.51 9.99 -15.38
C ASN A 186 -13.68 8.79 -14.89
N ARG A 187 -12.82 8.95 -13.88
CA ARG A 187 -12.10 7.82 -13.31
C ARG A 187 -13.08 6.96 -12.49
N TYR A 188 -13.28 5.69 -12.91
CA TYR A 188 -14.20 4.76 -12.23
C TYR A 188 -13.91 4.60 -10.73
N LYS A 189 -14.97 4.21 -10.00
CA LYS A 189 -15.09 4.07 -8.53
C LYS A 189 -13.81 3.54 -7.86
N THR A 190 -13.41 4.19 -6.78
CA THR A 190 -12.19 3.87 -6.02
C THR A 190 -12.44 2.76 -5.02
N TYR A 191 -11.49 1.82 -4.95
CA TYR A 191 -11.49 0.82 -3.90
C TYR A 191 -10.75 1.39 -2.71
N ASP A 192 -11.54 2.03 -1.85
CA ASP A 192 -11.02 2.67 -0.65
C ASP A 192 -10.53 1.59 0.33
N ASN A 193 -9.65 1.99 1.25
CA ASN A 193 -9.05 1.08 2.22
C ASN A 193 -10.07 0.20 2.99
N PRO A 194 -11.27 0.68 3.39
CA PRO A 194 -12.23 -0.17 4.09
C PRO A 194 -12.75 -1.32 3.22
N ILE A 195 -12.97 -1.08 1.92
CA ILE A 195 -13.42 -2.11 0.97
C ILE A 195 -12.32 -3.15 0.79
N ILE A 196 -11.06 -2.71 0.65
CA ILE A 196 -9.93 -3.62 0.48
C ILE A 196 -9.71 -4.47 1.72
N LEU A 197 -9.77 -3.88 2.92
CA LEU A 197 -9.65 -4.64 4.16
C LEU A 197 -10.78 -5.68 4.28
N TYR A 198 -12.03 -5.28 4.01
CA TYR A 198 -13.18 -6.20 4.01
C TYR A 198 -13.00 -7.40 3.08
N ILE A 199 -12.63 -7.15 1.81
CA ILE A 199 -12.36 -8.21 0.82
C ILE A 199 -11.26 -9.14 1.35
N SER A 200 -10.18 -8.58 1.88
CA SER A 200 -9.04 -9.36 2.40
C SER A 200 -9.44 -10.29 3.54
N LEU A 201 -10.26 -9.81 4.47
CA LEU A 201 -10.75 -10.59 5.60
C LEU A 201 -11.61 -11.77 5.14
N ILE A 202 -12.50 -11.56 4.17
CA ILE A 202 -13.35 -12.64 3.64
C ILE A 202 -12.52 -13.68 2.90
N LEU A 203 -11.51 -13.26 2.14
CA LEU A 203 -10.64 -14.19 1.41
C LEU A 203 -9.89 -15.11 2.36
N ILE A 204 -9.31 -14.56 3.43
CA ILE A 204 -8.57 -15.35 4.40
C ILE A 204 -9.51 -16.23 5.23
N HIS A 205 -10.70 -15.74 5.54
CA HIS A 205 -11.72 -16.54 6.23
C HIS A 205 -12.18 -17.73 5.40
N ASN A 206 -12.47 -17.52 4.11
CA ASN A 206 -12.85 -18.60 3.20
C ASN A 206 -11.69 -19.60 3.04
N LEU A 207 -10.46 -19.12 2.83
CA LEU A 207 -9.29 -19.99 2.77
C LEU A 207 -9.13 -20.81 4.05
N SER A 208 -9.25 -20.18 5.22
CA SER A 208 -9.17 -20.83 6.53
C SER A 208 -10.15 -21.99 6.65
N ASN A 209 -11.40 -21.78 6.21
CA ASN A 209 -12.45 -22.80 6.19
C ASN A 209 -12.14 -23.91 5.16
N ASP A 210 -11.69 -23.54 3.96
CA ASP A 210 -11.43 -24.50 2.86
C ASP A 210 -10.30 -25.48 3.19
N ILE A 211 -9.26 -25.03 3.92
CA ILE A 211 -8.08 -25.85 4.23
C ILE A 211 -8.03 -26.35 5.68
N ASP A 212 -9.05 -26.04 6.50
CA ASP A 212 -9.11 -26.34 7.93
C ASP A 212 -7.86 -25.88 8.70
N LYS A 213 -7.50 -24.60 8.53
CA LYS A 213 -6.34 -23.97 9.19
C LYS A 213 -6.69 -22.62 9.76
N ASP A 214 -6.21 -22.36 10.97
CA ASP A 214 -6.35 -21.05 11.61
C ASP A 214 -5.38 -20.03 11.01
N PHE A 215 -5.89 -18.81 10.79
CA PHE A 215 -5.11 -17.65 10.39
C PHE A 215 -5.17 -16.54 11.45
N TYR A 216 -4.24 -15.60 11.35
CA TYR A 216 -4.25 -14.36 12.13
C TYR A 216 -3.78 -13.20 11.25
N LEU A 217 -4.24 -11.99 11.57
CA LEU A 217 -3.71 -10.77 10.99
C LEU A 217 -2.42 -10.42 11.74
N ASN A 218 -1.27 -10.82 11.21
CA ASN A 218 0.05 -10.59 11.80
C ASN A 218 0.34 -9.11 12.06
N SER A 219 0.08 -8.25 11.06
CA SER A 219 0.30 -6.82 11.19
C SER A 219 -0.60 -6.02 10.25
N MET A 220 -0.84 -4.76 10.60
CA MET A 220 -1.51 -3.79 9.73
C MET A 220 -0.96 -2.39 9.96
N HIS A 221 -0.50 -1.75 8.88
CA HIS A 221 -0.20 -0.32 8.83
C HIS A 221 -1.30 0.38 8.04
N VAL A 222 -1.99 1.33 8.68
CA VAL A 222 -3.09 2.07 8.06
C VAL A 222 -2.90 3.57 8.24
N SER A 223 -3.27 4.31 7.20
CA SER A 223 -3.39 5.76 7.21
C SER A 223 -4.68 6.18 6.51
N ASP A 224 -4.93 7.48 6.46
CA ASP A 224 -6.06 8.03 5.70
C ASP A 224 -6.03 7.61 4.22
N SER A 225 -4.86 7.33 3.64
CA SER A 225 -4.75 7.07 2.21
C SER A 225 -4.09 5.74 1.84
N LYS A 226 -3.53 5.00 2.80
CA LYS A 226 -2.83 3.74 2.57
C LYS A 226 -3.25 2.66 3.57
N LEU A 227 -3.25 1.41 3.11
CA LEU A 227 -3.43 0.22 3.92
C LEU A 227 -2.37 -0.80 3.52
N ASN A 228 -1.66 -1.36 4.49
CA ASN A 228 -0.80 -2.52 4.32
C ASN A 228 -1.18 -3.52 5.42
N ALA A 229 -1.59 -4.73 5.06
CA ALA A 229 -2.04 -5.77 5.99
C ALA A 229 -1.36 -7.10 5.66
N SER A 230 -0.92 -7.84 6.67
CA SER A 230 -0.27 -9.14 6.55
C SER A 230 -1.06 -10.18 7.33
N PHE A 231 -1.50 -11.23 6.65
CA PHE A 231 -2.17 -12.39 7.24
C PHE A 231 -1.28 -13.61 7.15
N LEU A 232 -1.22 -14.43 8.20
CA LEU A 232 -0.40 -15.64 8.25
C LEU A 232 -1.19 -16.81 8.87
N GLU A 233 -0.89 -18.02 8.40
CA GLU A 233 -1.34 -19.27 9.01
C GLU A 233 -0.68 -19.47 10.38
N LYS A 234 -1.43 -19.91 11.40
CA LYS A 234 -0.90 -20.08 12.77
C LYS A 234 0.11 -21.22 12.91
N SER A 235 -0.21 -22.39 12.39
CA SER A 235 0.57 -23.62 12.62
C SER A 235 1.47 -24.01 11.45
N GLY A 236 1.25 -23.40 10.28
CA GLY A 236 1.94 -23.77 9.04
C GLY A 236 1.70 -25.22 8.63
N THR A 237 2.40 -25.62 7.57
CA THR A 237 2.41 -26.99 7.05
C THR A 237 3.80 -27.57 7.17
N LYS A 238 3.93 -28.68 7.91
CA LYS A 238 5.18 -29.44 8.03
C LYS A 238 5.45 -30.18 6.73
N ILE A 239 6.68 -30.06 6.23
CA ILE A 239 7.08 -30.56 4.93
C ILE A 239 7.98 -31.80 5.03
N ASP A 240 9.12 -31.65 5.70
CA ASP A 240 10.14 -32.68 5.95
C ASP A 240 10.96 -32.28 7.20
N GLU A 241 12.05 -32.97 7.55
CA GLU A 241 12.99 -32.82 8.70
C GLU A 241 13.01 -31.47 9.46
N GLY A 242 11.89 -31.11 10.09
CA GLY A 242 11.73 -29.86 10.82
C GLY A 242 11.55 -28.59 9.97
N VAL A 243 11.19 -28.70 8.69
CA VAL A 243 10.83 -27.54 7.84
C VAL A 243 9.31 -27.30 7.86
N ILE A 244 8.94 -26.07 8.17
CA ILE A 244 7.56 -25.58 8.24
C ILE A 244 7.36 -24.52 7.16
N VAL A 245 6.28 -24.64 6.39
CA VAL A 245 5.84 -23.62 5.43
C VAL A 245 4.57 -22.98 5.95
N THR A 246 4.66 -21.71 6.33
CA THR A 246 3.52 -20.87 6.69
C THR A 246 3.04 -20.14 5.46
N THR A 247 1.77 -20.29 5.12
CA THR A 247 1.14 -19.54 4.03
C THR A 247 0.48 -18.27 4.56
N GLY A 248 0.42 -17.23 3.74
CA GLY A 248 -0.22 -15.98 4.09
C GLY A 248 -0.64 -15.14 2.89
N LEU A 249 -1.21 -13.98 3.19
CA LEU A 249 -1.63 -12.98 2.24
C LEU A 249 -1.12 -11.62 2.70
N ILE A 250 -0.44 -10.90 1.82
CA ILE A 250 -0.08 -9.50 2.05
C ILE A 250 -0.90 -8.63 1.09
N VAL A 251 -1.56 -7.65 1.69
CA VAL A 251 -2.45 -6.73 0.99
C VAL A 251 -1.94 -5.32 1.14
N SER A 252 -1.77 -4.62 0.03
CA SER A 252 -1.39 -3.21 0.01
C SER A 252 -2.39 -2.42 -0.82
N ASN A 253 -2.83 -1.25 -0.35
CA ASN A 253 -3.64 -0.31 -1.11
C ASN A 253 -3.17 1.12 -0.87
N SER A 254 -3.31 1.96 -1.90
CA SER A 254 -3.10 3.40 -1.83
C SER A 254 -4.22 4.10 -2.58
N GLU A 255 -5.06 4.87 -1.90
CA GLU A 255 -6.16 5.64 -2.49
C GLU A 255 -5.69 6.82 -3.36
N LEU A 256 -4.40 7.16 -3.29
CA LEU A 256 -3.77 8.27 -3.99
C LEU A 256 -2.85 7.79 -5.12
N GLY A 257 -2.54 8.70 -6.05
CA GLY A 257 -1.64 8.43 -7.18
C GLY A 257 -2.16 7.41 -8.20
N ASP A 258 -1.22 6.60 -8.70
CA ASP A 258 -1.44 5.38 -9.49
C ASP A 258 -1.53 4.15 -8.59
N GLY A 259 -1.92 4.35 -7.33
CA GLY A 259 -2.10 3.26 -6.38
C GLY A 259 -3.03 2.17 -6.92
N ALA A 260 -2.75 0.94 -6.52
CA ALA A 260 -3.57 -0.21 -6.83
C ALA A 260 -3.66 -1.06 -5.57
N ALA A 261 -4.81 -1.68 -5.35
CA ALA A 261 -4.91 -2.70 -4.33
C ALA A 261 -4.23 -3.97 -4.86
N LYS A 262 -3.18 -4.41 -4.19
CA LYS A 262 -2.42 -5.61 -4.54
C LYS A 262 -2.63 -6.67 -3.49
N PHE A 263 -2.82 -7.89 -3.95
CA PHE A 263 -3.00 -9.08 -3.15
C PHE A 263 -1.89 -10.05 -3.52
N ASN A 264 -0.94 -10.27 -2.61
CA ASN A 264 0.21 -11.13 -2.85
C ASN A 264 0.16 -12.32 -1.91
N ALA A 265 0.26 -13.53 -2.46
CA ALA A 265 0.50 -14.71 -1.66
C ALA A 265 1.92 -14.64 -1.09
N VAL A 266 2.05 -14.92 0.21
CA VAL A 266 3.34 -15.00 0.90
C VAL A 266 3.52 -16.38 1.51
N TYR A 267 4.74 -16.91 1.44
CA TYR A 267 5.11 -18.19 2.00
C TYR A 267 6.37 -18.01 2.84
N LYS A 268 6.26 -18.23 4.14
CA LYS A 268 7.40 -18.23 5.04
C LYS A 268 7.86 -19.68 5.25
N VAL A 269 9.09 -19.99 4.87
CA VAL A 269 9.72 -21.28 5.10
C VAL A 269 10.64 -21.14 6.31
N GLU A 270 10.47 -21.99 7.32
CA GLU A 270 11.25 -21.99 8.55
C GLU A 270 11.82 -23.39 8.82
N ASN A 271 13.08 -23.50 9.26
CA ASN A 271 13.65 -24.78 9.67
C ASN A 271 13.62 -24.98 11.21
N LYS A 272 14.07 -26.16 11.65
CA LYS A 272 14.20 -26.54 13.07
C LYS A 272 15.09 -25.62 13.89
N ASP A 273 16.03 -24.93 13.26
CA ASP A 273 16.96 -24.00 13.92
C ASP A 273 16.38 -22.57 14.01
N GLY A 274 15.12 -22.37 13.59
CA GLY A 274 14.42 -21.09 13.58
C GLY A 274 14.87 -20.15 12.45
N LYS A 275 15.68 -20.64 11.51
CA LYS A 275 16.08 -19.89 10.31
C LYS A 275 14.90 -19.81 9.35
N LYS A 276 14.61 -18.62 8.83
CA LYS A 276 13.44 -18.37 7.99
C LYS A 276 13.78 -17.69 6.67
N VAL A 277 12.92 -17.90 5.68
CA VAL A 277 12.85 -17.09 4.47
C VAL A 277 11.41 -16.79 4.13
N THR A 278 11.15 -15.53 3.79
CA THR A 278 9.84 -15.06 3.36
C THR A 278 9.85 -14.92 1.85
N VAL A 279 9.09 -15.81 1.21
CA VAL A 279 8.98 -15.92 -0.25
C VAL A 279 7.65 -15.32 -0.67
N MET A 280 7.69 -14.15 -1.30
CA MET A 280 6.52 -13.58 -1.96
C MET A 280 6.41 -14.14 -3.36
N ARG A 281 5.50 -15.10 -3.55
CA ARG A 281 5.47 -15.84 -4.81
C ARG A 281 4.63 -15.17 -5.87
N ASP A 282 3.37 -14.90 -5.57
CA ASP A 282 2.39 -14.67 -6.63
C ASP A 282 1.53 -13.45 -6.34
N GLU A 283 1.59 -12.48 -7.26
CA GLU A 283 0.55 -11.47 -7.37
C GLU A 283 -0.75 -12.19 -7.75
N LEU A 284 -1.65 -12.36 -6.80
CA LEU A 284 -2.93 -13.01 -7.02
C LEU A 284 -3.89 -12.08 -7.76
N ALA A 285 -3.84 -10.79 -7.42
CA ALA A 285 -4.65 -9.76 -8.05
C ALA A 285 -4.07 -8.35 -7.85
N THR A 286 -4.23 -7.50 -8.86
CA THR A 286 -3.96 -6.06 -8.79
C THR A 286 -5.15 -5.23 -9.29
N ILE A 287 -5.83 -4.54 -8.38
CA ILE A 287 -6.96 -3.66 -8.69
C ILE A 287 -6.47 -2.22 -8.79
N ASN A 288 -6.27 -1.75 -10.01
CA ASN A 288 -5.98 -0.35 -10.29
C ASN A 288 -7.23 0.53 -10.07
N HIS A 289 -7.03 1.72 -9.52
CA HIS A 289 -8.07 2.75 -9.46
C HIS A 289 -8.50 3.17 -10.86
N GLY A 290 -9.76 2.93 -11.20
CA GLY A 290 -10.31 3.17 -12.54
C GLY A 290 -10.68 1.91 -13.33
N ASN A 291 -10.40 0.71 -12.82
CA ASN A 291 -10.93 -0.51 -13.44
C ASN A 291 -12.46 -0.55 -13.28
N ASN A 292 -13.16 -1.03 -14.31
CA ASN A 292 -14.61 -1.27 -14.20
C ASN A 292 -14.89 -2.50 -13.30
N PRO A 293 -16.10 -2.60 -12.70
CA PRO A 293 -16.44 -3.70 -11.79
C PRO A 293 -16.21 -5.11 -12.35
N ASP A 294 -16.47 -5.33 -13.65
CA ASP A 294 -16.28 -6.65 -14.28
C ASP A 294 -14.80 -7.05 -14.40
N THR A 295 -13.93 -6.09 -14.75
CA THR A 295 -12.47 -6.29 -14.76
C THR A 295 -11.99 -6.66 -13.36
N ILE A 296 -12.54 -6.00 -12.35
CA ILE A 296 -12.17 -6.25 -10.97
C ILE A 296 -12.66 -7.62 -10.52
N LYS A 297 -13.89 -7.99 -10.84
CA LYS A 297 -14.41 -9.34 -10.64
C LYS A 297 -13.51 -10.39 -11.30
N GLY A 298 -13.10 -10.16 -12.54
CA GLY A 298 -12.16 -11.03 -13.25
C GLY A 298 -10.82 -11.18 -12.54
N LYS A 299 -10.25 -10.08 -12.03
CA LYS A 299 -8.99 -10.11 -11.27
C LYS A 299 -9.14 -10.77 -9.89
N LEU A 300 -10.26 -10.53 -9.22
CA LEU A 300 -10.56 -11.12 -7.92
C LEU A 300 -10.79 -12.64 -8.02
N LYS A 301 -11.21 -13.18 -9.18
CA LYS A 301 -11.21 -14.64 -9.40
C LYS A 301 -9.82 -15.26 -9.24
N GLY A 302 -8.76 -14.53 -9.56
CA GLY A 302 -7.37 -14.98 -9.38
C GLY A 302 -7.02 -15.28 -7.92
N LEU A 303 -7.76 -14.72 -6.96
CA LEU A 303 -7.59 -15.01 -5.54
C LEU A 303 -8.01 -16.43 -5.17
N GLY A 304 -8.92 -17.05 -5.94
CA GLY A 304 -9.27 -18.46 -5.79
C GLY A 304 -8.11 -19.41 -6.10
N ASN A 305 -7.03 -18.92 -6.73
CA ASN A 305 -5.83 -19.72 -6.98
C ASN A 305 -4.93 -19.83 -5.74
N LEU A 306 -5.21 -19.11 -4.64
CA LEU A 306 -4.34 -19.11 -3.45
C LEU A 306 -4.11 -20.52 -2.88
N GLU A 307 -5.15 -21.37 -2.87
CA GLU A 307 -5.02 -22.76 -2.44
C GLU A 307 -4.10 -23.57 -3.37
N GLN A 308 -4.27 -23.41 -4.68
CA GLN A 308 -3.44 -24.10 -5.68
C GLN A 308 -1.98 -23.61 -5.61
N ASN A 309 -1.76 -22.30 -5.56
CA ASN A 309 -0.43 -21.70 -5.40
C ASN A 309 0.24 -22.19 -4.12
N ARG A 310 -0.53 -22.38 -3.03
CA ARG A 310 -0.03 -22.98 -1.80
C ARG A 310 0.42 -24.41 -2.03
N LYS A 311 -0.38 -25.26 -2.67
CA LYS A 311 -0.02 -26.65 -2.99
C LYS A 311 1.26 -26.71 -3.84
N ASP A 312 1.33 -25.90 -4.89
CA ASP A 312 2.48 -25.86 -5.81
C ASP A 312 3.74 -25.34 -5.11
N THR A 313 3.58 -24.38 -4.19
CA THR A 313 4.70 -23.87 -3.39
C THR A 313 5.17 -24.89 -2.37
N ILE A 314 4.27 -25.58 -1.70
CA ILE A 314 4.62 -26.68 -0.81
C ILE A 314 5.40 -27.78 -1.55
N LEU A 315 4.99 -28.13 -2.78
CA LEU A 315 5.71 -29.09 -3.62
C LEU A 315 7.08 -28.56 -4.03
N ALA A 316 7.18 -27.31 -4.49
CA ALA A 316 8.48 -26.72 -4.84
C ALA A 316 9.43 -26.65 -3.64
N VAL A 317 8.92 -26.30 -2.46
CA VAL A 317 9.71 -26.27 -1.21
C VAL A 317 10.21 -27.67 -0.84
N LYS A 318 9.44 -28.74 -1.13
CA LYS A 318 9.90 -30.14 -0.95
C LYS A 318 11.06 -30.51 -1.87
N GLU A 319 11.09 -29.97 -3.08
CA GLU A 319 12.13 -30.28 -4.07
C GLU A 319 13.44 -29.53 -3.80
N ILE A 320 13.37 -28.37 -3.14
CA ILE A 320 14.55 -27.59 -2.77
C ILE A 320 15.32 -28.36 -1.68
N LYS A 321 16.57 -28.69 -1.97
CA LYS A 321 17.53 -29.17 -0.97
C LYS A 321 17.97 -27.98 -0.11
N TRP A 322 17.18 -27.61 0.89
CA TRP A 322 17.46 -26.48 1.79
C TRP A 322 18.81 -26.58 2.49
N SER A 323 19.31 -27.79 2.69
CA SER A 323 20.62 -28.11 3.27
C SER A 323 21.77 -28.14 2.26
N LYS A 324 21.52 -27.84 0.97
CA LYS A 324 22.57 -27.79 -0.05
C LYS A 324 23.53 -26.64 0.24
N GLU A 325 24.83 -26.95 0.21
CA GLU A 325 25.90 -25.97 0.37
C GLU A 325 25.85 -24.93 -0.76
N VAL A 326 25.83 -23.67 -0.36
CA VAL A 326 25.87 -22.50 -1.25
C VAL A 326 27.33 -22.07 -1.41
N THR A 327 27.76 -21.87 -2.65
CA THR A 327 29.14 -21.45 -2.93
C THR A 327 29.31 -19.93 -2.82
N GLU A 328 30.55 -19.46 -2.62
CA GLU A 328 30.88 -18.03 -2.64
C GLU A 328 30.38 -17.34 -3.93
N LYS A 329 30.47 -18.03 -5.06
CA LYS A 329 29.98 -17.54 -6.36
C LYS A 329 28.48 -17.27 -6.37
N ASP A 330 27.70 -18.08 -5.64
CA ASP A 330 26.25 -17.91 -5.53
C ASP A 330 25.90 -16.70 -4.66
N VAL A 331 26.67 -16.45 -3.59
CA VAL A 331 26.55 -15.26 -2.73
C VAL A 331 26.94 -13.98 -3.50
N LEU A 332 28.04 -13.99 -4.25
CA LEU A 332 28.46 -12.88 -5.11
C LEU A 332 27.41 -12.54 -6.18
N LYS A 333 26.77 -13.57 -6.75
CA LYS A 333 25.67 -13.40 -7.70
C LYS A 333 24.45 -12.76 -7.04
N LEU A 334 24.12 -13.14 -5.80
CA LEU A 334 23.05 -12.51 -5.02
C LEU A 334 23.34 -11.02 -4.76
N MET A 335 24.54 -10.68 -4.31
CA MET A 335 24.95 -9.29 -4.06
C MET A 335 24.87 -8.43 -5.32
N THR A 336 25.31 -8.99 -6.45
CA THR A 336 25.20 -8.33 -7.76
C THR A 336 23.74 -8.08 -8.13
N LEU A 337 22.82 -9.02 -7.84
CA LEU A 337 21.40 -8.81 -8.13
C LEU A 337 20.78 -7.72 -7.25
N ILE A 338 21.15 -7.65 -5.97
CA ILE A 338 20.70 -6.62 -5.02
C ILE A 338 21.11 -5.22 -5.47
N SER A 339 22.36 -5.06 -5.92
CA SER A 339 22.87 -3.75 -6.37
C SER A 339 22.09 -3.20 -7.58
N HIS A 340 21.58 -4.09 -8.44
CA HIS A 340 20.83 -3.75 -9.65
C HIS A 340 19.32 -3.52 -9.42
N VAL A 341 18.79 -3.70 -8.20
CA VAL A 341 17.36 -3.47 -7.94
C VAL A 341 17.03 -1.98 -8.13
N ARG A 342 16.17 -1.64 -9.10
CA ARG A 342 15.75 -0.25 -9.34
C ARG A 342 14.76 0.20 -8.26
N ASN A 343 14.69 1.50 -8.01
CA ASN A 343 13.75 2.14 -7.07
C ASN A 343 13.96 1.83 -5.57
N ILE A 344 15.18 1.43 -5.20
CA ILE A 344 15.59 1.25 -3.81
C ILE A 344 16.71 2.23 -3.49
N PRO A 345 16.67 2.93 -2.33
CA PRO A 345 17.72 3.88 -1.94
C PRO A 345 19.10 3.21 -1.93
N SER A 346 20.13 3.91 -2.44
CA SER A 346 21.50 3.38 -2.48
C SER A 346 22.01 2.96 -1.11
N LYS A 347 21.74 3.77 -0.08
CA LYS A 347 22.08 3.46 1.32
C LYS A 347 21.47 2.13 1.78
N LEU A 348 20.26 1.79 1.33
CA LEU A 348 19.59 0.55 1.68
C LEU A 348 20.28 -0.65 1.03
N LYS A 349 20.65 -0.51 -0.25
CA LYS A 349 21.43 -1.52 -0.98
C LYS A 349 22.78 -1.77 -0.32
N ASP A 350 23.48 -0.70 0.05
CA ASP A 350 24.77 -0.79 0.73
C ASP A 350 24.64 -1.52 2.08
N SER A 351 23.58 -1.25 2.84
CA SER A 351 23.28 -1.97 4.09
C SER A 351 22.97 -3.45 3.84
N MET A 352 22.21 -3.79 2.80
CA MET A 352 21.94 -5.19 2.44
C MET A 352 23.21 -5.94 2.05
N THR A 353 24.06 -5.32 1.22
CA THR A 353 25.36 -5.90 0.85
C THR A 353 26.22 -6.12 2.08
N LYS A 354 26.28 -5.16 3.01
CA LYS A 354 27.01 -5.32 4.27
C LYS A 354 26.46 -6.43 5.17
N SER A 355 25.13 -6.62 5.23
CA SER A 355 24.51 -7.73 5.97
C SER A 355 24.90 -9.09 5.39
N ILE A 356 25.09 -9.16 4.07
CA ILE A 356 25.64 -10.34 3.38
C ILE A 356 27.16 -10.45 3.59
N ASP A 357 27.93 -9.36 3.60
CA ASP A 357 29.38 -9.40 3.85
C ASP A 357 29.74 -9.89 5.26
N GLN A 358 28.82 -9.76 6.22
CA GLN A 358 28.93 -10.38 7.55
C GLN A 358 28.74 -11.90 7.53
N ILE A 359 28.46 -12.50 6.37
CA ILE A 359 28.54 -13.94 6.16
C ILE A 359 30.02 -14.28 6.04
N ASP A 360 30.52 -15.04 7.00
CA ASP A 360 31.91 -15.51 7.03
C ASP A 360 32.14 -16.57 5.96
N LEU A 361 32.41 -16.12 4.73
CA LEU A 361 32.64 -16.94 3.53
C LEU A 361 33.79 -17.96 3.69
N THR A 362 34.55 -17.92 4.80
CA THR A 362 35.59 -18.90 5.13
C THR A 362 35.03 -20.18 5.77
N LYS A 363 33.77 -20.18 6.23
CA LYS A 363 33.06 -21.40 6.67
C LYS A 363 32.60 -22.21 5.46
N GLN A 364 32.97 -23.49 5.42
CA GLN A 364 32.83 -24.38 4.25
C GLN A 364 31.40 -24.69 3.79
N ALA A 365 30.35 -24.37 4.55
CA ALA A 365 28.98 -24.71 4.19
C ALA A 365 27.99 -23.69 4.76
N TYR A 366 27.46 -22.81 3.91
CA TYR A 366 26.21 -22.11 4.18
C TYR A 366 25.08 -22.86 3.51
N ASN A 367 23.95 -22.96 4.20
CA ASN A 367 22.72 -23.43 3.59
C ASN A 367 21.93 -22.23 3.02
N VAL A 368 21.09 -22.48 2.02
CA VAL A 368 20.31 -21.41 1.34
C VAL A 368 19.53 -20.57 2.35
N LEU A 369 18.96 -21.22 3.37
CA LEU A 369 18.09 -20.59 4.36
C LEU A 369 18.82 -19.61 5.29
N GLU A 370 20.09 -19.82 5.60
CA GLU A 370 20.87 -18.91 6.45
C GLU A 370 21.16 -17.56 5.77
N ILE A 371 21.41 -17.57 4.46
CA ILE A 371 21.62 -16.34 3.68
C ILE A 371 20.33 -15.53 3.65
N PHE A 372 19.20 -16.21 3.43
CA PHE A 372 17.90 -15.55 3.39
C PHE A 372 17.41 -15.10 4.77
N ASP A 373 17.67 -15.83 5.84
CA ASP A 373 17.34 -15.44 7.21
C ASP A 373 17.95 -14.10 7.60
N LYS A 374 19.20 -13.86 7.19
CA LYS A 374 19.86 -12.56 7.36
C LYS A 374 19.21 -11.45 6.56
N LEU A 375 18.71 -11.75 5.36
CA LEU A 375 18.00 -10.78 4.53
C LEU A 375 16.61 -10.47 5.09
N ASP A 376 15.86 -11.49 5.51
CA ASP A 376 14.56 -11.36 6.16
C ASP A 376 14.65 -10.50 7.42
N GLY A 377 15.60 -10.78 8.32
CA GLY A 377 15.80 -10.01 9.55
C GLY A 377 16.18 -8.54 9.30
N PHE A 378 16.77 -8.23 8.15
CA PHE A 378 16.99 -6.86 7.71
C PHE A 378 15.69 -6.20 7.23
N LEU A 379 14.92 -6.90 6.40
CA LEU A 379 13.69 -6.41 5.78
C LEU A 379 12.57 -6.09 6.78
N GLU A 380 12.51 -6.80 7.91
CA GLU A 380 11.52 -6.58 8.97
C GLU A 380 11.53 -5.15 9.56
N LYS A 381 12.63 -4.41 9.38
CA LYS A 381 12.81 -3.06 9.94
C LYS A 381 12.59 -1.93 8.94
N GLU A 382 12.32 -2.27 7.68
CA GLU A 382 12.24 -1.32 6.59
C GLU A 382 10.79 -0.94 6.23
N ASP A 383 10.63 0.06 5.36
CA ASP A 383 9.31 0.48 4.88
C ASP A 383 8.57 -0.70 4.20
N PRO A 384 7.29 -0.98 4.55
CA PRO A 384 6.56 -2.12 3.99
C PRO A 384 6.49 -2.15 2.46
N ASP A 385 6.42 -0.98 1.80
CA ASP A 385 6.39 -0.90 0.34
C ASP A 385 7.76 -1.32 -0.25
N ILE A 386 8.86 -1.04 0.45
CA ILE A 386 10.22 -1.44 0.09
C ILE A 386 10.42 -2.94 0.33
N THR A 387 9.96 -3.44 1.48
CA THR A 387 10.01 -4.87 1.84
C THR A 387 9.30 -5.73 0.80
N LEU A 388 8.09 -5.33 0.41
CA LEU A 388 7.32 -5.93 -0.69
C LEU A 388 8.10 -6.02 -2.01
N ILE A 389 8.82 -4.96 -2.40
CA ILE A 389 9.60 -4.94 -3.64
C ILE A 389 10.75 -5.94 -3.57
N LEU A 390 11.46 -6.01 -2.43
CA LEU A 390 12.64 -6.83 -2.25
C LEU A 390 12.30 -8.32 -2.17
N GLU A 391 11.30 -8.69 -1.39
CA GLU A 391 10.83 -10.07 -1.25
C GLU A 391 10.35 -10.65 -2.59
N SER A 392 9.64 -9.85 -3.40
CA SER A 392 9.25 -10.23 -4.77
C SER A 392 10.45 -10.52 -5.69
N LYS A 393 11.57 -9.79 -5.52
CA LYS A 393 12.81 -10.02 -6.28
C LYS A 393 13.54 -11.26 -5.78
N PHE A 394 13.56 -11.48 -4.47
CA PHE A 394 14.19 -12.64 -3.85
C PHE A 394 13.51 -13.95 -4.22
N ASN A 395 12.19 -13.97 -4.34
CA ASN A 395 11.46 -15.13 -4.87
C ASN A 395 11.93 -15.56 -6.27
N LYS A 396 12.15 -14.61 -7.20
CA LYS A 396 12.67 -14.93 -8.55
C LYS A 396 14.05 -15.60 -8.53
N TRP A 397 14.78 -15.45 -7.43
CA TRP A 397 16.08 -16.07 -7.24
C TRP A 397 15.94 -17.50 -6.69
N LEU A 398 15.06 -17.72 -5.71
CA LEU A 398 14.75 -19.05 -5.19
C LEU A 398 14.31 -20.04 -6.27
N ILE A 399 13.53 -19.59 -7.26
CA ILE A 399 13.06 -20.44 -8.36
C ILE A 399 14.21 -20.89 -9.30
N LYS A 400 15.38 -20.23 -9.25
CA LYS A 400 16.53 -20.53 -10.12
C LYS A 400 17.57 -21.44 -9.46
N PHE A 401 17.40 -21.76 -8.18
CA PHE A 401 18.22 -22.69 -7.41
C PHE A 401 17.48 -24.02 -7.27
#